data_AF-A0A0Q6Z3R5-F1
#
_entry.id   AF-A0A0Q6Z3R5-F1
#
_cell.length_a   1.000
_cell.length_b   1.000
_cell.length_c   1.000
_cell.angle_alpha   90.00
_cell.angle_beta   90.00
_cell.angle_gamma   90.00
#
_symmetry.space_group_name_H-M   'P 1'
#
loop_
_entity.id
_entity.type
_entity.pdbx_description
1 polymer ?
#
loop_
_entity_poly.entity_id
_entity_poly.type
_entity_poly.pdbx_seq_one_letter_code
_entity_poly.pdbx_strand_id
1 'polypeptide(L)'
;MNISQTFSGGENVARLAGASRSQYSPLITYALKGLQQCWMPDHGRWSHIYHLDGRSQPNQSVPHSDVFYSLNVLLGMSRLKVKPADIDCAKIFERNVVLLPQLPVAKYAYGMALWAAAELKLEIPENVAGAIDSLLSNEREWTAFRAQDIGMLVSGIVAQSRAGNNRWRRFAQPLFAFLVRGYRGPAGLFFDEPTGFRRRFASFATQTYLTLACYHYGDFAGDATAIDIAKRCTWRLIALQGPQGEWPWFFDAQNGRILDFYEVYSVHQYGMAPAFLECAAQHDVREARAALIKGFKWVLGDNQLGRSMMVPDKKLSIRSQVRKGELHTNRLRMLRALRNAYFSRPAALIDPADIDLRLECRSYELGWILWSFGQRTDLDELTHHPAFSG
;
A
#
# COMPACT_ATOMS: atom_id res chain seq x y z
N MET A 1 -3.28 -42.97 -67.84
CA MET A 1 -4.29 -41.97 -67.47
C MET A 1 -4.13 -41.71 -65.98
N ASN A 2 -3.80 -40.46 -65.62
CA ASN A 2 -3.82 -39.80 -64.29
C ASN A 2 -3.10 -40.45 -63.09
N ILE A 3 -2.52 -39.75 -62.12
CA ILE A 3 -1.87 -38.44 -61.90
C ILE A 3 -1.27 -38.61 -60.48
N SER A 4 -0.20 -37.88 -60.17
CA SER A 4 0.55 -37.86 -58.91
C SER A 4 -0.27 -37.61 -57.63
N GLN A 5 0.23 -38.08 -56.48
CA GLN A 5 0.83 -37.23 -55.43
C GLN A 5 1.29 -38.03 -54.20
N THR A 6 2.56 -37.85 -53.87
CA THR A 6 3.23 -38.19 -52.61
C THR A 6 2.81 -37.26 -51.48
N PHE A 7 2.56 -37.78 -50.27
CA PHE A 7 2.77 -37.02 -49.03
C PHE A 7 3.23 -37.95 -47.89
N SER A 8 4.50 -37.78 -47.52
CA SER A 8 5.10 -38.18 -46.25
C SER A 8 4.74 -37.14 -45.18
N GLY A 9 4.27 -37.56 -44.01
CA GLY A 9 4.03 -36.65 -42.89
C GLY A 9 3.42 -37.35 -41.68
N GLY A 10 4.26 -37.98 -40.86
CA GLY A 10 3.82 -38.72 -39.67
C GLY A 10 4.81 -38.70 -38.50
N GLU A 11 5.70 -37.70 -38.44
CA GLU A 11 6.56 -37.44 -37.27
C GLU A 11 6.73 -35.92 -37.14
N ASN A 12 5.79 -35.24 -36.46
CA ASN A 12 5.99 -33.91 -35.84
C ASN A 12 4.65 -33.32 -35.34
N VAL A 13 4.08 -33.85 -34.25
CA VAL A 13 3.20 -33.04 -33.36
C VAL A 13 3.36 -33.45 -31.89
N ALA A 14 4.58 -33.83 -31.50
CA ALA A 14 4.94 -34.07 -30.09
C ALA A 14 6.03 -33.08 -29.68
N ARG A 15 5.76 -31.77 -29.81
CA ARG A 15 6.61 -30.67 -29.29
C ARG A 15 5.96 -29.28 -29.43
N LEU A 16 4.71 -29.13 -28.96
CA LEU A 16 4.09 -27.81 -28.78
C LEU A 16 3.39 -27.69 -27.42
N ALA A 17 4.03 -28.20 -26.37
CA ALA A 17 3.63 -27.99 -24.98
C ALA A 17 4.80 -27.42 -24.16
N GLY A 18 5.47 -26.42 -24.71
CA GLY A 18 6.28 -25.47 -23.94
C GLY A 18 5.42 -24.25 -23.66
N ALA A 19 4.39 -24.39 -22.80
CA ALA A 19 3.68 -23.23 -22.30
C ALA A 19 4.71 -22.36 -21.58
N SER A 20 5.10 -21.24 -22.20
CA SER A 20 5.86 -20.19 -21.53
C SER A 20 5.10 -19.85 -20.25
N ARG A 21 5.62 -20.27 -19.10
CA ARG A 21 5.05 -19.88 -17.81
C ARG A 21 5.02 -18.36 -17.82
N SER A 22 3.83 -17.79 -17.63
CA SER A 22 3.67 -16.34 -17.45
C SER A 22 4.76 -15.84 -16.51
N GLN A 23 5.48 -14.81 -16.94
CA GLN A 23 6.57 -14.19 -16.17
C GLN A 23 6.11 -13.69 -14.80
N TYR A 24 4.81 -13.42 -14.67
CA TYR A 24 4.16 -12.94 -13.46
C TYR A 24 3.13 -13.95 -12.96
N SER A 25 2.95 -14.00 -11.64
CA SER A 25 1.80 -14.71 -11.05
C SER A 25 0.48 -14.11 -11.53
N PRO A 26 -0.64 -14.85 -11.47
CA PRO A 26 -1.96 -14.33 -11.82
C PRO A 26 -2.32 -13.04 -11.10
N LEU A 27 -2.03 -12.92 -9.79
CA LEU A 27 -2.25 -11.69 -9.02
C LEU A 27 -1.48 -10.48 -9.59
N ILE A 28 -0.20 -10.66 -9.94
CA ILE A 28 0.61 -9.56 -10.48
C ILE A 28 0.12 -9.19 -11.89
N THR A 29 -0.24 -10.18 -12.71
CA THR A 29 -0.85 -9.95 -14.02
C THR A 29 -2.15 -9.16 -13.90
N TYR A 30 -2.98 -9.50 -12.90
CA TYR A 30 -4.21 -8.80 -12.59
C TYR A 30 -3.95 -7.32 -12.25
N ALA A 31 -3.03 -7.06 -11.32
CA ALA A 31 -2.68 -5.69 -10.91
C ALA A 31 -2.12 -4.85 -12.07
N LEU A 32 -1.25 -5.43 -12.91
CA LEU A 32 -0.71 -4.75 -14.09
C LEU A 32 -1.80 -4.37 -15.10
N LYS A 33 -2.75 -5.28 -15.38
CA LYS A 33 -3.89 -4.99 -16.26
C LYS A 33 -4.83 -3.94 -15.65
N GLY A 34 -5.05 -3.97 -14.34
CA GLY A 34 -5.79 -2.93 -13.64
C GLY A 34 -5.14 -1.56 -13.76
N LEU A 35 -3.81 -1.49 -13.65
CA LEU A 35 -3.06 -0.25 -13.82
C LEU A 35 -3.17 0.31 -15.24
N GLN A 36 -3.31 -0.53 -16.27
CA GLN A 36 -3.61 -0.06 -17.63
C GLN A 36 -4.97 0.66 -17.69
N GLN A 37 -5.98 0.21 -16.93
CA GLN A 37 -7.29 0.88 -16.86
C GLN A 37 -7.20 2.24 -16.17
N CYS A 38 -6.31 2.38 -15.18
CA CYS A 38 -6.12 3.63 -14.44
C CYS A 38 -5.17 4.63 -15.13
N TRP A 39 -4.57 4.27 -16.26
CA TRP A 39 -3.60 5.11 -16.95
C TRP A 39 -4.27 6.30 -17.64
N MET A 40 -3.73 7.50 -17.43
CA MET A 40 -4.17 8.72 -18.10
C MET A 40 -3.08 9.17 -19.08
N PRO A 41 -3.18 8.82 -20.38
CA PRO A 41 -2.09 9.04 -21.35
C PRO A 41 -1.71 10.50 -21.50
N ASP A 42 -2.68 11.41 -21.54
CA ASP A 42 -2.46 12.85 -21.67
C ASP A 42 -1.62 13.41 -20.52
N HIS A 43 -1.77 12.83 -19.33
CA HIS A 43 -1.07 13.25 -18.12
C HIS A 43 0.21 12.44 -17.84
N GLY A 44 0.40 11.31 -18.52
CA GLY A 44 1.51 10.37 -18.32
C GLY A 44 1.62 9.89 -16.88
N ARG A 45 0.48 9.59 -16.26
CA ARG A 45 0.38 9.20 -14.85
C ARG A 45 -0.89 8.39 -14.60
N TRP A 46 -0.97 7.71 -13.47
CA TRP A 46 -2.16 6.99 -13.05
C TRP A 46 -3.15 7.89 -12.30
N SER A 47 -4.44 7.64 -12.50
CA SER A 47 -5.53 8.41 -11.91
C SER A 47 -5.61 8.25 -10.39
N HIS A 48 -6.14 9.28 -9.73
CA HIS A 48 -6.53 9.20 -8.33
C HIS A 48 -7.63 8.17 -8.15
N ILE A 49 -8.72 8.25 -8.91
CA ILE A 49 -9.89 7.34 -8.78
C ILE A 49 -10.19 6.69 -10.11
N TYR A 50 -10.49 5.40 -10.07
CA TYR A 50 -11.28 4.71 -11.08
C TYR A 50 -12.66 4.37 -10.49
N HIS A 51 -13.72 4.89 -11.07
CA HIS A 51 -15.10 4.61 -10.64
C HIS A 51 -15.62 3.31 -11.25
N LEU A 52 -16.24 2.46 -10.43
CA LEU A 52 -16.77 1.14 -10.80
C LEU A 52 -18.30 1.15 -10.96
N ASP A 53 -18.91 2.33 -11.09
CA ASP A 53 -20.35 2.54 -11.19
C ASP A 53 -20.88 2.56 -12.64
N GLY A 54 -20.03 2.21 -13.62
CA GLY A 54 -20.42 2.07 -15.02
C GLY A 54 -20.46 3.37 -15.82
N ARG A 55 -19.96 4.49 -15.27
CA ARG A 55 -19.84 5.75 -16.02
C ARG A 55 -18.90 5.64 -17.23
N SER A 56 -19.11 6.50 -18.23
CA SER A 56 -18.31 6.52 -19.47
C SER A 56 -16.86 6.97 -19.28
N GLN A 57 -16.61 7.90 -18.35
CA GLN A 57 -15.28 8.37 -17.97
C GLN A 57 -14.97 7.94 -16.53
N PRO A 58 -14.44 6.72 -16.33
CA PRO A 58 -14.24 6.17 -14.99
C PRO A 58 -13.03 6.79 -14.27
N ASN A 59 -12.05 7.31 -14.99
CA ASN A 59 -10.86 7.93 -14.40
C ASN A 59 -11.15 9.36 -13.94
N GLN A 60 -10.89 9.64 -12.66
CA GLN A 60 -10.91 10.98 -12.09
C GLN A 60 -9.51 11.38 -11.64
N SER A 61 -9.02 12.49 -12.20
CA SER A 61 -7.75 13.10 -11.82
C SER A 61 -7.90 13.99 -10.59
N VAL A 62 -6.92 13.90 -9.69
CA VAL A 62 -6.67 14.89 -8.64
C VAL A 62 -5.16 15.16 -8.69
N PRO A 63 -4.69 16.21 -9.40
CA PRO A 63 -3.30 16.29 -9.86
C PRO A 63 -2.22 16.07 -8.80
N HIS A 64 -2.36 16.67 -7.62
CA HIS A 64 -1.40 16.51 -6.51
C HIS A 64 -1.41 15.08 -5.94
N SER A 65 -2.55 14.39 -5.97
CA SER A 65 -2.68 13.00 -5.53
C SER A 65 -2.25 12.01 -6.61
N ASP A 66 -2.51 12.30 -7.89
CA ASP A 66 -2.09 11.48 -9.03
C ASP A 66 -0.56 11.31 -9.07
N VAL A 67 0.18 12.38 -8.75
CA VAL A 67 1.65 12.34 -8.65
C VAL A 67 2.09 11.36 -7.58
N PHE A 68 1.54 11.48 -6.36
CA PHE A 68 1.87 10.55 -5.27
C PHE A 68 1.50 9.10 -5.60
N TYR A 69 0.32 8.87 -6.20
CA TYR A 69 -0.10 7.53 -6.57
C TYR A 69 0.78 6.93 -7.67
N SER A 70 1.22 7.74 -8.61
CA SER A 70 2.14 7.29 -9.66
C SER A 70 3.50 6.91 -9.09
N LEU A 71 4.04 7.69 -8.15
CA LEU A 71 5.26 7.32 -7.43
C LEU A 71 5.09 6.03 -6.61
N ASN A 72 3.92 5.81 -6.00
CA ASN A 72 3.61 4.56 -5.30
C ASN A 72 3.52 3.36 -6.24
N VAL A 73 2.90 3.52 -7.42
CA VAL A 73 2.88 2.47 -8.45
C VAL A 73 4.29 2.15 -8.92
N LEU A 74 5.13 3.16 -9.15
CA LEU A 74 6.52 2.99 -9.54
C LEU A 74 7.35 2.29 -8.45
N LEU A 75 7.11 2.60 -7.18
CA LEU A 75 7.67 1.84 -6.07
C LEU A 75 7.23 0.37 -6.14
N GLY A 76 5.94 0.07 -6.38
CA GLY A 76 5.48 -1.29 -6.60
C GLY A 76 6.16 -2.00 -7.79
N MET A 77 6.33 -1.29 -8.91
CA MET A 77 7.03 -1.80 -10.10
C MET A 77 8.51 -2.09 -9.84
N SER A 78 9.13 -1.46 -8.85
CA SER A 78 10.54 -1.73 -8.49
C SER A 78 10.74 -3.18 -8.07
N ARG A 79 9.71 -3.78 -7.44
CA ARG A 79 9.73 -5.15 -6.95
C ARG A 79 9.57 -6.19 -8.05
N LEU A 80 9.13 -5.83 -9.25
CA LEU A 80 9.03 -6.82 -10.33
C LEU A 80 10.42 -7.28 -10.81
N LYS A 81 10.62 -8.60 -10.91
CA LYS A 81 11.87 -9.21 -11.42
C LYS A 81 12.23 -8.71 -12.81
N VAL A 82 11.21 -8.53 -13.64
CA VAL A 82 11.29 -7.90 -14.97
C VAL A 82 10.15 -6.92 -15.05
N LYS A 83 10.40 -5.76 -15.66
CA LYS A 83 9.39 -4.70 -15.79
C LYS A 83 8.64 -4.87 -17.11
N PRO A 84 7.35 -4.49 -17.19
CA PRO A 84 6.62 -4.49 -18.46
C PRO A 84 7.34 -3.61 -19.50
N ALA A 85 7.56 -4.15 -20.70
CA ALA A 85 8.35 -3.47 -21.74
C ALA A 85 7.68 -2.19 -22.28
N ASP A 86 6.35 -2.09 -22.12
CA ASP A 86 5.53 -0.94 -22.50
C ASP A 86 5.52 0.19 -21.44
N ILE A 87 6.13 -0.03 -20.26
CA ILE A 87 6.15 0.95 -19.16
C ILE A 87 7.58 1.47 -18.93
N ASP A 88 7.83 2.67 -19.44
CA ASP A 88 9.05 3.42 -19.15
C ASP A 88 8.99 4.05 -17.74
N CYS A 89 9.42 3.27 -16.74
CA CYS A 89 9.40 3.71 -15.34
C CYS A 89 10.23 4.98 -15.11
N ALA A 90 11.35 5.16 -15.82
CA ALA A 90 12.23 6.30 -15.65
C ALA A 90 11.57 7.59 -16.14
N LYS A 91 11.00 7.57 -17.35
CA LYS A 91 10.28 8.71 -17.92
C LYS A 91 9.04 9.08 -17.12
N ILE A 92 8.29 8.07 -16.63
CA ILE A 92 7.12 8.32 -15.78
C ILE A 92 7.55 8.92 -14.44
N PHE A 93 8.64 8.42 -13.84
CA PHE A 93 9.20 8.99 -12.62
C PHE A 93 9.59 10.45 -12.81
N GLU A 94 10.41 10.75 -13.81
CA GLU A 94 10.90 12.10 -14.12
C GLU A 94 9.73 13.08 -14.32
N ARG A 95 8.73 12.70 -15.13
CA ARG A 95 7.56 13.54 -15.42
C ARG A 95 6.74 13.88 -14.17
N ASN A 96 6.68 12.97 -13.20
CA ASN A 96 5.84 13.15 -12.01
C ASN A 96 6.61 13.77 -10.84
N VAL A 97 7.88 13.40 -10.63
CA VAL A 97 8.66 13.87 -9.48
C VAL A 97 8.91 15.38 -9.54
N VAL A 98 9.14 15.94 -10.73
CA VAL A 98 9.38 17.39 -10.91
C VAL A 98 8.17 18.26 -10.53
N LEU A 99 6.98 17.66 -10.44
CA LEU A 99 5.74 18.36 -10.08
C LEU A 99 5.53 18.47 -8.57
N LEU A 100 6.28 17.73 -7.75
CA LEU A 100 6.17 17.79 -6.29
C LEU A 100 6.32 19.21 -5.72
N PRO A 101 7.35 20.00 -6.10
CA PRO A 101 7.46 21.38 -5.62
C PRO A 101 6.47 22.35 -6.28
N GLN A 102 5.78 21.93 -7.35
CA GLN A 102 4.87 22.79 -8.13
C GLN A 102 3.40 22.65 -7.73
N LEU A 103 3.05 21.56 -7.06
CA LEU A 103 1.70 21.22 -6.65
C LEU A 103 1.58 21.22 -5.13
N PRO A 104 0.37 21.42 -4.57
CA PRO A 104 0.13 21.34 -3.12
C PRO A 104 0.09 19.88 -2.66
N VAL A 105 1.20 19.16 -2.85
CA VAL A 105 1.35 17.77 -2.42
C VAL A 105 1.56 17.69 -0.92
N ALA A 106 1.10 16.61 -0.30
CA ALA A 106 1.44 16.32 1.08
C ALA A 106 2.93 15.96 1.22
N LYS A 107 3.50 16.19 2.40
CA LYS A 107 4.94 16.02 2.66
C LYS A 107 5.40 14.56 2.47
N TYR A 108 4.55 13.59 2.76
CA TYR A 108 4.82 12.18 2.48
C TYR A 108 5.13 11.85 1.02
N ALA A 109 4.70 12.69 0.05
CA ALA A 109 4.98 12.47 -1.36
C ALA A 109 6.48 12.57 -1.68
N TYR A 110 7.22 13.42 -0.95
CA TYR A 110 8.66 13.50 -1.04
C TYR A 110 9.34 12.23 -0.52
N GLY A 111 8.86 11.67 0.60
CA GLY A 111 9.35 10.39 1.10
C GLY A 111 9.11 9.24 0.11
N MET A 112 7.94 9.22 -0.55
CA MET A 112 7.65 8.27 -1.61
C MET A 112 8.56 8.45 -2.83
N ALA A 113 8.88 9.68 -3.21
CA ALA A 113 9.82 9.96 -4.31
C ALA A 113 11.22 9.45 -4.00
N LEU A 114 11.73 9.73 -2.79
CA LEU A 114 13.02 9.20 -2.32
C LEU A 114 13.03 7.68 -2.37
N TRP A 115 11.96 7.04 -1.90
CA TRP A 115 11.88 5.58 -1.86
C TRP A 115 11.81 4.97 -3.27
N ALA A 116 10.89 5.45 -4.12
CA ALA A 116 10.76 4.96 -5.49
C ALA A 116 12.04 5.16 -6.31
N ALA A 117 12.70 6.32 -6.18
CA ALA A 117 13.95 6.60 -6.87
C ALA A 117 15.06 5.63 -6.47
N ALA A 118 15.22 5.37 -5.16
CA ALA A 118 16.24 4.45 -4.66
C ALA A 118 16.03 3.03 -5.21
N GLU A 119 14.80 2.53 -5.15
CA GLU A 119 14.47 1.17 -5.59
C GLU A 119 14.53 1.01 -7.12
N LEU A 120 14.26 2.08 -7.87
CA LEU A 120 14.39 2.11 -9.33
C LEU A 120 15.79 2.50 -9.82
N LYS A 121 16.71 2.85 -8.91
CA LYS A 121 18.05 3.37 -9.22
C LYS A 121 18.01 4.62 -10.12
N LEU A 122 17.12 5.54 -9.77
CA LEU A 122 16.93 6.82 -10.45
C LEU A 122 17.42 7.96 -9.56
N GLU A 123 17.85 9.04 -10.20
CA GLU A 123 18.24 10.26 -9.51
C GLU A 123 17.04 11.12 -9.14
N ILE A 124 17.16 11.85 -8.03
CA ILE A 124 16.20 12.89 -7.64
C ILE A 124 16.62 14.20 -8.32
N PRO A 125 15.76 14.86 -9.11
CA PRO A 125 16.09 16.15 -9.71
C PRO A 125 16.43 17.21 -8.67
N GLU A 126 17.41 18.08 -8.96
CA GLU A 126 17.98 19.01 -7.97
C GLU A 126 16.94 19.97 -7.35
N ASN A 127 15.96 20.43 -8.14
CA ASN A 127 14.88 21.27 -7.62
C ASN A 127 14.01 20.54 -6.58
N VAL A 128 13.79 19.23 -6.76
CA VAL A 128 13.08 18.39 -5.79
C VAL A 128 13.98 18.09 -4.60
N ALA A 129 15.27 17.82 -4.84
CA ALA A 129 16.25 17.57 -3.80
C ALA A 129 16.39 18.77 -2.85
N GLY A 130 16.44 20.00 -3.38
CA GLY A 130 16.46 21.24 -2.59
C GLY A 130 15.19 21.47 -1.77
N ALA A 131 14.01 21.08 -2.29
CA ALA A 131 12.76 21.11 -1.53
C ALA A 131 12.79 20.12 -0.36
N ILE A 132 13.35 18.92 -0.56
CA ILE A 132 13.55 17.92 0.49
C ILE A 132 14.55 18.41 1.54
N ASP A 133 15.67 19.02 1.12
CA ASP A 133 16.65 19.59 2.03
C ASP A 133 16.01 20.67 2.91
N SER A 134 15.19 21.54 2.31
CA SER A 134 14.47 22.59 3.04
C SER A 134 13.47 22.01 4.05
N LEU A 135 12.72 20.97 3.65
CA LEU A 135 11.77 20.26 4.50
C LEU A 135 12.45 19.58 5.69
N LEU A 136 13.59 18.92 5.47
CA LEU A 136 14.29 18.16 6.50
C LEU A 136 15.13 19.04 7.43
N SER A 137 15.70 20.14 6.92
CA SER A 137 16.57 21.01 7.73
C SER A 137 15.81 21.88 8.73
N ASN A 138 14.49 22.06 8.56
CA ASN A 138 13.68 22.84 9.48
C ASN A 138 13.02 21.95 10.55
N GLU A 139 13.76 21.59 11.59
CA GLU A 139 13.27 20.70 12.66
C GLU A 139 12.02 21.24 13.39
N ARG A 140 11.84 22.56 13.42
CA ARG A 140 10.66 23.18 14.05
C ARG A 140 9.37 22.79 13.32
N GLU A 141 9.43 22.55 12.01
CA GLU A 141 8.29 22.15 11.20
C GLU A 141 7.95 20.66 11.32
N TRP A 142 8.81 19.85 11.94
CA TRP A 142 8.54 18.42 12.12
C TRP A 142 7.34 18.17 13.03
N THR A 143 7.00 19.10 13.92
CA THR A 143 5.79 19.00 14.75
C THR A 143 4.51 19.09 13.93
N ALA A 144 4.57 19.60 12.71
CA ALA A 144 3.46 19.64 11.77
C ALA A 144 3.42 18.41 10.84
N PHE A 145 4.28 17.41 11.03
CA PHE A 145 4.20 16.15 10.29
C PHE A 145 3.04 15.31 10.82
N ARG A 146 2.37 14.60 9.91
CA ARG A 146 1.53 13.45 10.24
C ARG A 146 2.39 12.20 10.27
N ALA A 147 1.86 11.14 10.86
CA ALA A 147 2.51 9.83 10.87
C ALA A 147 2.91 9.33 9.47
N GLN A 148 2.06 9.57 8.45
CA GLN A 148 2.39 9.20 7.08
C GLN A 148 3.59 10.00 6.53
N ASP A 149 3.71 11.29 6.86
CA ASP A 149 4.83 12.13 6.42
C ASP A 149 6.15 11.60 6.95
N ILE A 150 6.24 11.43 8.26
CA ILE A 150 7.47 10.99 8.91
C ILE A 150 7.81 9.54 8.53
N GLY A 151 6.82 8.63 8.46
CA GLY A 151 7.06 7.23 8.09
C GLY A 151 7.61 7.07 6.67
N MET A 152 7.06 7.83 5.71
CA MET A 152 7.55 7.83 4.33
C MET A 152 8.91 8.49 4.19
N LEU A 153 9.14 9.62 4.88
CA LEU A 153 10.43 10.31 4.83
C LEU A 153 11.55 9.44 5.41
N VAL A 154 11.35 8.81 6.58
CA VAL A 154 12.33 7.88 7.17
C VAL A 154 12.61 6.72 6.21
N SER A 155 11.55 6.08 5.68
CA SER A 155 11.72 4.95 4.74
C SER A 155 12.47 5.36 3.48
N GLY A 156 12.14 6.51 2.88
CA GLY A 156 12.80 7.02 1.69
C GLY A 156 14.25 7.40 1.91
N ILE A 157 14.58 8.07 3.02
CA ILE A 157 15.97 8.41 3.38
C ILE A 157 16.82 7.15 3.58
N VAL A 158 16.25 6.15 4.26
CA VAL A 158 16.91 4.86 4.47
C VAL A 158 17.14 4.15 3.12
N ALA A 159 16.14 4.11 2.25
CA ALA A 159 16.26 3.50 0.93
C ALA A 159 17.37 4.16 0.09
N GLN A 160 17.42 5.50 0.07
CA GLN A 160 18.49 6.26 -0.59
C GLN A 160 19.87 5.92 -0.04
N SER A 161 19.99 5.87 1.30
CA SER A 161 21.26 5.55 1.96
C SER A 161 21.73 4.13 1.62
N ARG A 162 20.81 3.15 1.52
CA ARG A 162 21.12 1.78 1.08
C ARG A 162 21.53 1.70 -0.38
N ALA A 163 20.95 2.54 -1.23
CA ALA A 163 21.33 2.66 -2.64
C ALA A 163 22.67 3.40 -2.85
N GLY A 164 23.33 3.85 -1.78
CA GLY A 164 24.62 4.55 -1.83
C GLY A 164 24.53 6.07 -1.90
N ASN A 165 23.32 6.63 -2.02
CA ASN A 165 23.12 8.08 -1.99
C ASN A 165 23.01 8.58 -0.54
N ASN A 166 24.09 9.20 -0.06
CA ASN A 166 24.19 9.65 1.32
C ASN A 166 23.72 11.09 1.58
N ARG A 167 23.16 11.81 0.58
CA ARG A 167 22.76 13.24 0.70
C ARG A 167 21.93 13.51 1.96
N TRP A 168 20.95 12.65 2.24
CA TRP A 168 20.03 12.81 3.38
C TRP A 168 20.33 11.90 4.57
N ARG A 169 21.40 11.09 4.53
CA ARG A 169 21.71 10.11 5.57
C ARG A 169 21.80 10.74 6.96
N ARG A 170 22.31 11.97 7.06
CA ARG A 170 22.40 12.75 8.31
C ARG A 170 21.05 12.96 9.01
N PHE A 171 19.93 12.91 8.27
CA PHE A 171 18.59 13.09 8.81
C PHE A 171 17.94 11.79 9.28
N ALA A 172 18.47 10.62 8.91
CA ALA A 172 17.85 9.32 9.22
C ALA A 172 17.67 9.11 10.73
N GLN A 173 18.74 9.28 11.52
CA GLN A 173 18.69 9.09 12.96
C GLN A 173 17.88 10.18 13.68
N PRO A 174 18.07 11.49 13.42
CA PRO A 174 17.29 12.53 14.09
C PRO A 174 15.78 12.41 13.83
N LEU A 175 15.40 12.12 12.57
CA LEU A 175 14.00 11.98 12.20
C LEU A 175 13.37 10.72 12.80
N PHE A 176 14.12 9.61 12.85
CA PHE A 176 13.66 8.40 13.54
C PHE A 176 13.54 8.60 15.06
N ALA A 177 14.48 9.29 15.69
CA ALA A 177 14.40 9.63 17.11
C ALA A 177 13.17 10.52 17.40
N PHE A 178 12.84 11.46 16.49
CA PHE A 178 11.61 12.25 16.57
C PHE A 178 10.35 11.37 16.41
N LEU A 179 10.35 10.40 15.49
CA LEU A 179 9.29 9.40 15.34
C LEU A 179 9.04 8.66 16.65
N VAL A 180 10.09 8.08 17.24
CA VAL A 180 9.97 7.30 18.48
C VAL A 180 9.47 8.17 19.63
N ARG A 181 9.96 9.41 19.76
CA ARG A 181 9.56 10.32 20.84
C ARG A 181 8.13 10.83 20.69
N GLY A 182 7.70 11.18 19.49
CA GLY A 182 6.42 11.84 19.24
C GLY A 182 5.26 10.88 19.01
N TYR A 183 5.52 9.77 18.32
CA TYR A 183 4.48 8.93 17.74
C TYR A 183 4.33 7.58 18.42
N ARG A 184 5.33 7.10 19.17
CA ARG A 184 5.20 5.80 19.86
C ARG A 184 4.16 5.89 20.98
N GLY A 185 3.07 5.13 20.83
CA GLY A 185 2.07 4.94 21.88
C GLY A 185 2.46 3.81 22.83
N PRO A 186 1.95 3.84 24.07
CA PRO A 186 2.34 2.88 25.11
C PRO A 186 1.77 1.47 24.88
N ALA A 187 0.66 1.36 24.15
CA ALA A 187 -0.04 0.08 23.95
C ALA A 187 0.52 -0.77 22.79
N GLY A 188 1.68 -0.39 22.23
CA GLY A 188 2.21 -1.00 21.02
C GLY A 188 1.44 -0.57 19.78
N LEU A 189 0.89 0.65 19.74
CA LEU A 189 0.38 1.30 18.54
C LEU A 189 1.00 2.69 18.46
N PHE A 190 0.95 3.32 17.30
CA PHE A 190 1.43 4.67 17.07
C PHE A 190 0.31 5.70 17.10
N PHE A 191 0.64 6.88 17.61
CA PHE A 191 -0.14 8.10 17.45
C PHE A 191 -0.08 8.62 16.02
N ASP A 192 -1.07 9.43 15.63
CA ASP A 192 -1.14 10.01 14.28
C ASP A 192 -0.40 11.35 14.13
N GLU A 193 -0.19 12.01 15.26
CA GLU A 193 0.48 13.31 15.40
C GLU A 193 1.49 13.23 16.55
N PRO A 194 2.52 14.10 16.58
CA PRO A 194 3.51 14.07 17.65
C PRO A 194 2.98 14.66 18.96
N THR A 195 2.01 15.57 18.91
CA THR A 195 1.49 16.30 20.08
C THR A 195 -0.03 16.46 20.01
N GLY A 196 -0.65 16.93 21.09
CA GLY A 196 -2.09 17.20 21.16
C GLY A 196 -2.94 16.00 21.59
N PHE A 197 -4.15 16.29 22.09
CA PHE A 197 -5.03 15.26 22.65
C PHE A 197 -5.56 14.28 21.59
N ARG A 198 -5.81 14.77 20.37
CA ARG A 198 -6.36 13.95 19.27
C ARG A 198 -5.34 12.96 18.69
N ARG A 199 -4.05 13.11 19.00
CA ARG A 199 -2.98 12.26 18.48
C ARG A 199 -3.19 10.77 18.74
N ARG A 200 -3.87 10.43 19.85
CA ARG A 200 -4.16 9.04 20.23
C ARG A 200 -5.08 8.32 19.23
N PHE A 201 -5.82 9.07 18.42
CA PHE A 201 -6.76 8.50 17.47
C PHE A 201 -6.07 8.35 16.12
N ALA A 202 -5.76 7.11 15.77
CA ALA A 202 -4.88 6.78 14.67
C ALA A 202 -5.53 5.80 13.70
N SER A 203 -5.24 5.96 12.41
CA SER A 203 -5.75 5.08 11.37
C SER A 203 -4.89 3.83 11.22
N PHE A 204 -5.39 2.82 10.52
CA PHE A 204 -4.55 1.69 10.09
C PHE A 204 -3.36 2.11 9.23
N ALA A 205 -3.54 3.12 8.38
CA ALA A 205 -2.46 3.65 7.55
C ALA A 205 -1.34 4.26 8.40
N THR A 206 -1.69 4.97 9.48
CA THR A 206 -0.74 5.45 10.51
C THR A 206 0.14 4.30 11.01
N GLN A 207 -0.50 3.20 11.41
CA GLN A 207 0.20 2.05 11.97
C GLN A 207 1.12 1.41 10.92
N THR A 208 0.62 1.26 9.69
CA THR A 208 1.39 0.67 8.58
C THR A 208 2.67 1.46 8.30
N TYR A 209 2.56 2.77 8.06
CA TYR A 209 3.71 3.57 7.62
C TYR A 209 4.78 3.70 8.69
N LEU A 210 4.39 3.84 9.96
CA LEU A 210 5.34 3.92 11.06
C LEU A 210 5.97 2.56 11.39
N THR A 211 5.22 1.47 11.25
CA THR A 211 5.76 0.10 11.40
C THR A 211 6.81 -0.19 10.31
N LEU A 212 6.50 0.12 9.05
CA LEU A 212 7.46 -0.01 7.94
C LEU A 212 8.70 0.86 8.17
N ALA A 213 8.53 2.11 8.60
CA ALA A 213 9.66 2.99 8.90
C ALA A 213 10.55 2.41 10.00
N CYS A 214 9.98 1.81 11.05
CA CYS A 214 10.73 1.13 12.10
C CYS A 214 11.49 -0.10 11.60
N TYR A 215 10.88 -0.96 10.77
CA TYR A 215 11.58 -2.09 10.16
C TYR A 215 12.73 -1.60 9.25
N HIS A 216 12.45 -0.69 8.32
CA HIS A 216 13.46 -0.16 7.40
C HIS A 216 14.64 0.48 8.15
N TYR A 217 14.35 1.36 9.11
CA TYR A 217 15.41 2.00 9.89
C TYR A 217 16.18 1.00 10.73
N GLY A 218 15.50 0.09 11.44
CA GLY A 218 16.13 -0.93 12.27
C GLY A 218 17.11 -1.80 11.48
N ASP A 219 16.68 -2.28 10.32
CA ASP A 219 17.52 -3.09 9.42
C ASP A 219 18.71 -2.30 8.85
N PHE A 220 18.51 -1.00 8.57
CA PHE A 220 19.57 -0.14 8.02
C PHE A 220 20.62 0.24 9.08
N ALA A 221 20.17 0.57 10.29
CA ALA A 221 21.02 1.06 11.36
C ALA A 221 21.54 -0.06 12.29
N GLY A 222 21.06 -1.29 12.15
CA GLY A 222 21.29 -2.36 13.12
C GLY A 222 20.62 -2.07 14.47
N ASP A 223 19.54 -1.29 14.48
CA ASP A 223 18.86 -0.86 15.70
C ASP A 223 17.79 -1.90 16.11
N ALA A 224 18.16 -2.79 17.03
CA ALA A 224 17.26 -3.80 17.59
C ALA A 224 16.04 -3.20 18.31
N THR A 225 16.15 -1.97 18.85
CA THR A 225 15.02 -1.29 19.50
C THR A 225 13.99 -0.87 18.47
N ALA A 226 14.42 -0.38 17.30
CA ALA A 226 13.52 -0.05 16.20
C ALA A 226 12.74 -1.28 15.71
N ILE A 227 13.43 -2.41 15.55
CA ILE A 227 12.80 -3.69 15.19
C ILE A 227 11.79 -4.14 16.26
N ASP A 228 12.14 -4.06 17.54
CA ASP A 228 11.23 -4.44 18.63
C ASP A 228 9.98 -3.52 18.72
N ILE A 229 10.12 -2.22 18.43
CA ILE A 229 8.98 -1.31 18.28
C ILE A 229 8.06 -1.77 17.14
N ALA A 230 8.63 -2.13 15.99
CA ALA A 230 7.86 -2.60 14.83
C ALA A 230 7.14 -3.94 15.10
N LYS A 231 7.82 -4.89 15.77
CA LYS A 231 7.26 -6.19 16.18
C LYS A 231 6.09 -6.00 17.14
N ARG A 232 6.24 -5.14 18.15
CA ARG A 232 5.16 -4.82 19.09
C ARG A 232 3.93 -4.24 18.40
N CYS A 233 4.12 -3.35 17.43
CA CYS A 233 3.02 -2.84 16.61
C CYS A 233 2.36 -3.96 15.79
N THR A 234 3.17 -4.80 15.15
CA THR A 234 2.68 -5.91 14.34
C THR A 234 1.84 -6.89 15.18
N TRP A 235 2.33 -7.33 16.34
CA TRP A 235 1.58 -8.21 17.24
C TRP A 235 0.29 -7.58 17.71
N ARG A 236 0.31 -6.29 18.08
CA ARG A 236 -0.89 -5.59 18.51
C ARG A 236 -1.92 -5.49 17.38
N LEU A 237 -1.49 -5.19 16.16
CA LEU A 237 -2.38 -5.16 15.00
C LEU A 237 -2.99 -6.54 14.75
N ILE A 238 -2.18 -7.60 14.72
CA ILE A 238 -2.65 -8.98 14.52
C ILE A 238 -3.70 -9.36 15.58
N ALA A 239 -3.45 -9.02 16.84
CA ALA A 239 -4.41 -9.26 17.93
C ALA A 239 -5.72 -8.47 17.80
N LEU A 240 -5.72 -7.37 17.04
CA LEU A 240 -6.88 -6.54 16.75
C LEU A 240 -7.48 -6.82 15.36
N GLN A 241 -6.96 -7.79 14.61
CA GLN A 241 -7.52 -8.18 13.33
C GLN A 241 -8.92 -8.75 13.54
N GLY A 242 -9.86 -8.37 12.68
CA GLY A 242 -11.24 -8.83 12.73
C GLY A 242 -11.39 -10.34 12.56
N PRO A 243 -12.55 -10.89 12.94
CA PRO A 243 -12.80 -12.33 12.95
C PRO A 243 -12.62 -12.97 11.56
N GLN A 244 -12.87 -12.25 10.47
CA GLN A 244 -12.72 -12.77 9.11
C GLN A 244 -11.47 -12.25 8.40
N GLY A 245 -10.70 -11.38 9.05
CA GLY A 245 -9.43 -10.85 8.53
C GLY A 245 -9.39 -9.35 8.41
N GLU A 246 -10.48 -8.65 8.75
CA GLU A 246 -10.60 -7.20 8.64
C GLU A 246 -9.45 -6.50 9.35
N TRP A 247 -8.88 -5.50 8.69
CA TRP A 247 -8.00 -4.55 9.36
C TRP A 247 -8.84 -3.33 9.74
N PRO A 248 -9.09 -3.11 11.06
CA PRO A 248 -9.95 -2.02 11.50
C PRO A 248 -9.41 -0.67 11.03
N TRP A 249 -10.31 0.24 10.65
CA TRP A 249 -9.91 1.56 10.19
C TRP A 249 -9.21 2.39 11.26
N PHE A 250 -9.70 2.36 12.51
CA PHE A 250 -9.36 3.37 13.50
C PHE A 250 -9.16 2.81 14.90
N PHE A 251 -8.12 3.33 15.55
CA PHE A 251 -7.61 2.83 16.82
C PHE A 251 -7.49 3.95 17.86
N ASP A 252 -7.62 3.55 19.11
CA ASP A 252 -7.17 4.31 20.26
C ASP A 252 -5.77 3.83 20.62
N ALA A 253 -4.75 4.43 20.02
CA ALA A 253 -3.35 4.01 20.16
C ALA A 253 -2.80 4.16 21.59
N GLN A 254 -3.44 5.00 22.40
CA GLN A 254 -3.13 5.11 23.84
C GLN A 254 -3.47 3.82 24.58
N ASN A 255 -4.62 3.22 24.24
CA ASN A 255 -5.20 2.10 24.99
C ASN A 255 -5.15 0.76 24.25
N GLY A 256 -4.66 0.75 23.00
CA GLY A 256 -4.47 -0.47 22.22
C GLY A 256 -5.77 -1.15 21.80
N ARG A 257 -6.81 -0.39 21.47
CA ARG A 257 -8.14 -0.90 21.12
C ARG A 257 -8.69 -0.31 19.83
N ILE A 258 -9.68 -0.99 19.26
CA ILE A 258 -10.39 -0.58 18.06
C ILE A 258 -11.46 0.44 18.44
N LEU A 259 -11.54 1.54 17.68
CA LEU A 259 -12.61 2.54 17.81
C LEU A 259 -13.66 2.40 16.73
N ASP A 260 -13.24 2.05 15.51
CA ASP A 260 -14.15 1.72 14.43
C ASP A 260 -13.48 0.77 13.44
N PHE A 261 -14.22 -0.26 13.01
CA PHE A 261 -13.79 -1.16 11.95
C PHE A 261 -13.89 -0.50 10.57
N TYR A 262 -14.94 0.28 10.32
CA TYR A 262 -15.23 0.78 8.98
C TYR A 262 -14.64 2.17 8.76
N GLU A 263 -14.21 2.51 7.54
CA GLU A 263 -14.22 1.67 6.33
C GLU A 263 -13.22 0.51 6.40
N VAL A 264 -13.68 -0.69 6.06
CA VAL A 264 -12.78 -1.84 5.89
C VAL A 264 -12.28 -1.81 4.45
N TYR A 265 -11.03 -1.37 4.28
CA TYR A 265 -10.43 -1.16 2.97
C TYR A 265 -9.80 -2.42 2.40
N SER A 266 -10.02 -2.68 1.11
CA SER A 266 -9.36 -3.75 0.37
C SER A 266 -7.84 -3.57 0.35
N VAL A 267 -7.34 -2.34 0.19
CA VAL A 267 -5.90 -2.05 0.25
C VAL A 267 -5.23 -2.36 1.57
N HIS A 268 -5.95 -2.32 2.68
CA HIS A 268 -5.38 -2.79 3.93
C HIS A 268 -5.18 -4.31 3.91
N GLN A 269 -6.06 -5.04 3.24
CA GLN A 269 -6.05 -6.50 3.20
C GLN A 269 -4.98 -7.08 2.29
N TYR A 270 -4.91 -6.62 1.04
CA TYR A 270 -4.08 -7.23 -0.03
C TYR A 270 -2.83 -6.43 -0.43
N GLY A 271 -2.49 -5.38 0.33
CA GLY A 271 -1.40 -4.47 -0.03
C GLY A 271 -0.67 -3.93 1.19
N MET A 272 -1.29 -3.01 1.92
CA MET A 272 -0.64 -2.33 3.05
C MET A 272 -0.29 -3.25 4.21
N ALA A 273 -1.18 -4.13 4.66
CA ALA A 273 -0.84 -5.10 5.70
C ALA A 273 0.21 -6.12 5.23
N PRO A 274 0.06 -6.76 4.05
CA PRO A 274 1.08 -7.63 3.49
C PRO A 274 2.49 -7.01 3.48
N ALA A 275 2.62 -5.72 3.18
CA ALA A 275 3.91 -5.03 3.16
C ALA A 275 4.66 -5.10 4.51
N PHE A 276 4.02 -4.73 5.63
CA PHE A 276 4.69 -4.79 6.94
C PHE A 276 4.74 -6.20 7.52
N LEU A 277 3.77 -7.07 7.15
CA LEU A 277 3.76 -8.47 7.59
C LEU A 277 4.88 -9.29 6.95
N GLU A 278 5.31 -8.94 5.74
CA GLU A 278 6.51 -9.50 5.13
C GLU A 278 7.76 -9.18 5.96
N CYS A 279 7.96 -7.90 6.32
CA CYS A 279 9.05 -7.51 7.22
C CYS A 279 8.95 -8.21 8.57
N ALA A 280 7.75 -8.30 9.15
CA ALA A 280 7.55 -8.97 10.43
C ALA A 280 7.91 -10.46 10.39
N ALA A 281 7.60 -11.16 9.30
CA ALA A 281 7.97 -12.56 9.11
C ALA A 281 9.48 -12.76 9.01
N GLN A 282 10.20 -11.82 8.36
CA GLN A 282 11.68 -11.81 8.33
C GLN A 282 12.30 -11.59 9.71
N HIS A 283 11.55 -11.01 10.64
CA HIS A 283 11.95 -10.73 12.03
C HIS A 283 11.25 -11.65 13.04
N ASP A 284 10.96 -12.89 12.63
CA ASP A 284 10.43 -13.99 13.45
C ASP A 284 9.05 -13.77 14.09
N VAL A 285 8.20 -12.90 13.53
CA VAL A 285 6.79 -12.81 13.92
C VAL A 285 6.01 -13.91 13.19
N ARG A 286 5.92 -15.09 13.81
CA ARG A 286 5.37 -16.32 13.20
C ARG A 286 3.90 -16.17 12.79
N GLU A 287 3.13 -15.37 13.51
CA GLU A 287 1.71 -15.13 13.25
C GLU A 287 1.46 -14.28 11.99
N ALA A 288 2.49 -13.60 11.48
CA ALA A 288 2.35 -12.66 10.38
C ALA A 288 1.82 -13.32 9.10
N ARG A 289 2.29 -14.54 8.77
CA ARG A 289 1.80 -15.28 7.59
C ARG A 289 0.31 -15.60 7.70
N ALA A 290 -0.13 -16.07 8.86
CA ALA A 290 -1.53 -16.42 9.09
C ALA A 290 -2.44 -15.18 9.00
N ALA A 291 -2.03 -14.07 9.61
CA ALA A 291 -2.77 -12.80 9.55
C ALA A 291 -2.86 -12.25 8.12
N LEU A 292 -1.78 -12.36 7.34
CA LEU A 292 -1.73 -11.98 5.92
C LEU A 292 -2.75 -12.78 5.12
N ILE A 293 -2.71 -14.12 5.23
CA ILE A 293 -3.62 -15.01 4.49
C ILE A 293 -5.07 -14.72 4.85
N LYS A 294 -5.35 -14.54 6.15
CA LYS A 294 -6.68 -14.21 6.65
C LYS A 294 -7.21 -12.92 6.02
N GLY A 295 -6.42 -11.85 6.05
CA GLY A 295 -6.78 -10.59 5.41
C GLY A 295 -6.95 -10.72 3.90
N PHE A 296 -6.07 -11.44 3.22
CA PHE A 296 -6.19 -11.61 1.76
C PHE A 296 -7.45 -12.38 1.37
N LYS A 297 -7.79 -13.46 2.10
CA LYS A 297 -9.03 -14.23 1.89
C LYS A 297 -10.29 -13.38 2.06
N TRP A 298 -10.26 -12.39 2.93
CA TRP A 298 -11.33 -11.40 3.04
C TRP A 298 -11.64 -10.73 1.70
N VAL A 299 -10.61 -10.36 0.91
CA VAL A 299 -10.81 -9.76 -0.42
C VAL A 299 -11.41 -10.75 -1.41
N LEU A 300 -11.12 -12.04 -1.25
CA LEU A 300 -11.60 -13.11 -2.14
C LEU A 300 -13.05 -13.53 -1.86
N GLY A 301 -13.63 -13.13 -0.73
CA GLY A 301 -15.03 -13.40 -0.40
C GLY A 301 -15.28 -13.88 1.02
N ASP A 302 -14.23 -14.22 1.77
CA ASP A 302 -14.31 -14.58 3.19
C ASP A 302 -14.49 -13.31 4.05
N ASN A 303 -15.51 -12.53 3.73
CA ASN A 303 -15.83 -11.27 4.38
C ASN A 303 -17.30 -11.22 4.77
N GLN A 304 -17.67 -10.13 5.44
CA GLN A 304 -18.97 -10.00 6.07
C GLN A 304 -20.14 -10.05 5.09
N LEU A 305 -19.88 -9.71 3.83
CA LEU A 305 -20.87 -9.74 2.75
C LEU A 305 -20.85 -11.07 1.97
N GLY A 306 -19.94 -12.00 2.29
CA GLY A 306 -19.75 -13.25 1.54
C GLY A 306 -19.43 -13.03 0.06
N ARG A 307 -18.84 -11.87 -0.29
CA ARG A 307 -18.72 -11.40 -1.67
C ARG A 307 -17.28 -11.05 -2.01
N SER A 308 -16.77 -11.53 -3.12
CA SER A 308 -15.46 -11.09 -3.63
C SER A 308 -15.42 -9.58 -3.84
N MET A 309 -14.38 -8.95 -3.32
CA MET A 309 -14.07 -7.54 -3.53
C MET A 309 -13.29 -7.31 -4.82
N MET A 310 -12.93 -8.38 -5.54
CA MET A 310 -12.33 -8.29 -6.87
C MET A 310 -13.40 -8.04 -7.93
N VAL A 311 -13.03 -7.34 -9.00
CA VAL A 311 -13.87 -7.07 -10.18
C VAL A 311 -13.15 -7.61 -11.42
N PRO A 312 -13.22 -8.93 -11.69
CA PRO A 312 -12.42 -9.60 -12.71
C PRO A 312 -12.49 -8.94 -14.09
N ASP A 313 -13.67 -8.57 -14.58
CA ASP A 313 -13.83 -7.97 -15.91
C ASP A 313 -13.05 -6.65 -16.09
N LYS A 314 -12.84 -5.92 -14.99
CA LYS A 314 -12.07 -4.67 -14.99
C LYS A 314 -10.63 -4.85 -14.51
N LYS A 315 -10.28 -6.01 -13.95
CA LYS A 315 -8.98 -6.25 -13.31
C LYS A 315 -8.70 -5.25 -12.17
N LEU A 316 -9.75 -4.83 -11.46
CA LEU A 316 -9.73 -3.85 -10.37
C LEU A 316 -10.42 -4.42 -9.13
N SER A 317 -10.36 -3.73 -8.00
CA SER A 317 -11.06 -4.13 -6.79
C SER A 317 -11.96 -3.03 -6.26
N ILE A 318 -13.04 -3.41 -5.60
CA ILE A 318 -13.89 -2.53 -4.82
C ILE A 318 -13.08 -2.01 -3.63
N ARG A 319 -13.06 -0.69 -3.44
CA ARG A 319 -12.20 -0.01 -2.45
C ARG A 319 -12.47 -0.41 -1.01
N SER A 320 -13.73 -0.48 -0.60
CA SER A 320 -14.08 -0.74 0.80
C SER A 320 -15.51 -1.21 1.02
N GLN A 321 -15.71 -1.88 2.15
CA GLN A 321 -17.01 -1.99 2.82
C GLN A 321 -17.20 -0.78 3.74
N VAL A 322 -18.37 -0.13 3.64
CA VAL A 322 -18.72 1.09 4.35
C VAL A 322 -20.11 0.96 4.97
N ARG A 323 -20.39 1.68 6.06
CA ARG A 323 -21.75 1.73 6.61
C ARG A 323 -22.68 2.49 5.67
N LYS A 324 -23.93 2.03 5.58
CA LYS A 324 -25.01 2.76 4.91
C LYS A 324 -25.09 4.20 5.42
N GLY A 325 -25.23 5.15 4.50
CA GLY A 325 -25.25 6.59 4.81
C GLY A 325 -23.89 7.23 5.08
N GLU A 326 -22.77 6.49 5.05
CA GLU A 326 -21.42 7.03 5.27
C GLU A 326 -20.54 7.11 4.01
N LEU A 327 -21.10 6.83 2.82
CA LEU A 327 -20.37 6.87 1.55
C LEU A 327 -19.75 8.25 1.24
N HIS A 328 -20.38 9.35 1.67
CA HIS A 328 -19.95 10.70 1.34
C HIS A 328 -19.58 11.54 2.57
N THR A 329 -19.48 10.93 3.76
CA THR A 329 -19.16 11.66 4.99
C THR A 329 -18.34 10.84 5.97
N ASN A 330 -17.32 11.46 6.54
CA ASN A 330 -16.53 10.90 7.64
C ASN A 330 -17.00 11.37 9.02
N ARG A 331 -17.99 12.29 9.09
CA ARG A 331 -18.41 12.93 10.35
C ARG A 331 -19.06 11.95 11.31
N LEU A 332 -19.99 11.13 10.81
CA LEU A 332 -20.69 10.11 11.61
C LEU A 332 -19.71 9.10 12.20
N ARG A 333 -18.73 8.70 11.38
CA ARG A 333 -17.64 7.82 11.77
C ARG A 333 -16.75 8.41 12.85
N MET A 334 -16.32 9.65 12.70
CA MET A 334 -15.52 10.33 13.72
C MET A 334 -16.31 10.50 15.03
N LEU A 335 -17.58 10.92 14.97
CA LEU A 335 -18.43 11.05 16.15
C LEU A 335 -18.56 9.73 16.90
N ARG A 336 -18.79 8.63 16.18
CA ARG A 336 -18.88 7.29 16.76
C ARG A 336 -17.56 6.83 17.36
N ALA A 337 -16.43 7.05 16.68
CA ALA A 337 -15.11 6.74 17.21
C ALA A 337 -14.83 7.48 18.53
N LEU A 338 -15.15 8.78 18.59
CA LEU A 338 -15.00 9.58 19.81
C LEU A 338 -15.92 9.10 20.93
N ARG A 339 -17.17 8.75 20.60
CA ARG A 339 -18.12 8.16 21.55
C ARG A 339 -17.60 6.83 22.10
N ASN A 340 -17.10 5.94 21.23
CA ASN A 340 -16.51 4.66 21.63
C ASN A 340 -15.30 4.86 22.52
N ALA A 341 -14.47 5.87 22.22
CA ALA A 341 -13.32 6.23 23.05
C ALA A 341 -13.73 6.73 24.44
N TYR A 342 -14.73 7.60 24.51
CA TYR A 342 -15.18 8.22 25.78
C TYR A 342 -15.90 7.22 26.68
N PHE A 343 -16.81 6.41 26.13
CA PHE A 343 -17.59 5.43 26.89
C PHE A 343 -16.93 4.05 26.98
N SER A 344 -15.69 3.92 26.49
CA SER A 344 -14.96 2.65 26.44
C SER A 344 -15.73 1.48 25.84
N ARG A 345 -16.52 1.76 24.81
CA ARG A 345 -17.32 0.72 24.13
C ARG A 345 -16.43 -0.07 23.17
N PRO A 346 -16.50 -1.42 23.19
CA PRO A 346 -15.84 -2.20 22.17
C PRO A 346 -16.45 -1.87 20.81
N ALA A 347 -15.61 -1.58 19.83
CA ALA A 347 -16.07 -1.53 18.45
C ALA A 347 -16.35 -2.96 17.97
N ALA A 348 -17.46 -3.14 17.26
CA ALA A 348 -17.85 -4.40 16.66
C ALA A 348 -18.22 -4.19 15.19
N LEU A 349 -18.13 -5.28 14.42
CA LEU A 349 -18.77 -5.35 13.11
C LEU A 349 -20.29 -5.24 13.28
N ILE A 350 -20.97 -4.64 12.29
CA ILE A 350 -22.43 -4.40 12.33
C ILE A 350 -23.19 -5.48 11.55
N ASP A 351 -24.51 -5.37 11.41
CA ASP A 351 -25.26 -6.29 10.54
C ASP A 351 -24.81 -6.15 9.07
N PRO A 352 -24.56 -7.25 8.32
CA PRO A 352 -24.26 -7.18 6.89
C PRO A 352 -25.29 -6.38 6.07
N ALA A 353 -26.56 -6.37 6.47
CA ALA A 353 -27.62 -5.61 5.83
C ALA A 353 -27.42 -4.08 5.91
N ASP A 354 -26.58 -3.60 6.83
CA ASP A 354 -26.28 -2.18 7.04
C ASP A 354 -24.99 -1.72 6.35
N ILE A 355 -24.44 -2.55 5.46
CA ILE A 355 -23.18 -2.31 4.77
C ILE A 355 -23.44 -2.03 3.28
N ASP A 356 -22.79 -1.00 2.78
CA ASP A 356 -22.66 -0.66 1.37
C ASP A 356 -21.23 -0.88 0.88
N LEU A 357 -21.05 -0.80 -0.44
CA LEU A 357 -19.75 -0.89 -1.10
C LEU A 357 -19.35 0.47 -1.67
N ARG A 358 -18.09 0.86 -1.44
CA ARG A 358 -17.49 1.98 -2.16
C ARG A 358 -16.98 1.49 -3.52
N LEU A 359 -17.79 1.69 -4.56
CA LEU A 359 -17.54 1.25 -5.94
C LEU A 359 -16.50 2.12 -6.65
N GLU A 360 -15.30 2.13 -6.11
CA GLU A 360 -14.14 2.83 -6.65
C GLU A 360 -12.91 1.91 -6.51
N CYS A 361 -11.84 2.20 -7.25
CA CYS A 361 -10.50 1.68 -7.02
C CYS A 361 -9.51 2.85 -7.10
N ARG A 362 -8.43 2.83 -6.33
CA ARG A 362 -7.35 3.80 -6.47
C ARG A 362 -6.11 3.12 -7.04
N SER A 363 -5.40 3.78 -7.95
CA SER A 363 -4.24 3.17 -8.63
C SER A 363 -3.13 2.73 -7.67
N TYR A 364 -2.90 3.48 -6.58
CA TYR A 364 -1.94 3.10 -5.54
C TYR A 364 -2.28 1.78 -4.83
N GLU A 365 -3.54 1.35 -4.82
CA GLU A 365 -3.92 0.06 -4.22
C GLU A 365 -3.25 -1.09 -4.99
N LEU A 366 -3.21 -0.98 -6.32
CA LEU A 366 -2.50 -1.92 -7.19
C LEU A 366 -0.99 -1.78 -7.04
N GLY A 367 -0.47 -0.57 -6.84
CA GLY A 367 0.93 -0.32 -6.49
C GLY A 367 1.36 -1.08 -5.23
N TRP A 368 0.53 -1.09 -4.18
CA TRP A 368 0.78 -1.87 -2.96
C TRP A 368 0.72 -3.38 -3.18
N ILE A 369 -0.13 -3.88 -4.08
CA ILE A 369 -0.13 -5.30 -4.47
C ILE A 369 1.24 -5.65 -5.10
N LEU A 370 1.71 -4.84 -6.05
CA LEU A 370 3.00 -5.05 -6.70
C LEU A 370 4.14 -5.01 -5.68
N TRP A 371 4.13 -4.05 -4.75
CA TRP A 371 5.13 -3.96 -3.70
C TRP A 371 5.18 -5.22 -2.83
N SER A 372 4.01 -5.69 -2.41
CA SER A 372 3.89 -6.76 -1.41
C SER A 372 4.03 -8.16 -1.99
N PHE A 373 3.75 -8.34 -3.29
CA PHE A 373 3.72 -9.66 -3.92
C PHE A 373 4.63 -9.79 -5.14
N GLY A 374 5.22 -8.70 -5.65
CA GLY A 374 5.98 -8.68 -6.91
C GLY A 374 7.20 -9.62 -6.94
N GLN A 375 7.75 -9.96 -5.77
CA GLN A 375 8.87 -10.90 -5.62
C GLN A 375 8.49 -12.20 -4.91
N ARG A 376 7.24 -12.31 -4.42
CA ARG A 376 6.84 -13.43 -3.57
C ARG A 376 6.53 -14.68 -4.39
N THR A 377 7.01 -15.79 -3.88
CA THR A 377 6.82 -17.14 -4.46
C THR A 377 6.39 -18.16 -3.39
N ASP A 378 6.13 -17.69 -2.18
CA ASP A 378 5.87 -18.50 -0.98
C ASP A 378 4.37 -18.52 -0.56
N LEU A 379 3.51 -17.93 -1.40
CA LEU A 379 2.08 -17.74 -1.16
C LEU A 379 1.26 -18.10 -2.41
N ASP A 380 1.54 -19.24 -3.02
CA ASP A 380 0.82 -19.69 -4.23
C ASP A 380 -0.70 -19.80 -4.01
N GLU A 381 -1.11 -20.18 -2.79
CA GLU A 381 -2.52 -20.21 -2.36
C GLU A 381 -3.25 -18.87 -2.54
N LEU A 382 -2.51 -17.75 -2.54
CA LEU A 382 -3.05 -16.42 -2.77
C LEU A 382 -2.73 -15.95 -4.18
N THR A 383 -1.45 -15.97 -4.60
CA THR A 383 -1.00 -15.32 -5.83
C THR A 383 -1.49 -16.02 -7.11
N HIS A 384 -1.85 -17.31 -7.03
CA HIS A 384 -2.39 -18.12 -8.12
C HIS A 384 -3.88 -18.44 -7.96
N HIS A 385 -4.59 -17.72 -7.10
CA HIS A 385 -6.01 -17.94 -6.89
C HIS A 385 -6.82 -17.75 -8.20
N PRO A 386 -7.80 -18.63 -8.52
CA PRO A 386 -8.56 -18.58 -9.79
C PRO A 386 -9.28 -17.25 -10.06
N ALA A 387 -9.57 -16.48 -9.01
CA ALA A 387 -10.19 -15.15 -9.11
C ALA A 387 -9.38 -14.16 -9.98
N PHE A 388 -8.10 -14.43 -10.23
CA PHE A 388 -7.22 -13.59 -11.05
C PHE A 388 -7.07 -14.07 -12.50
N SER A 389 -7.58 -15.26 -12.84
CA SER A 389 -7.41 -15.89 -14.15
C SER A 389 -8.47 -15.47 -15.18
N GLY A 390 -9.61 -14.94 -14.72
CA GLY A 390 -10.64 -14.36 -15.59
C GLY A 390 -10.26 -12.98 -16.08
#